data_AF-A0A931RUV9-F1
#
_entry.id   AF-A0A931RUV9-F1
#
_cell.length_a   1.000
_cell.length_b   1.000
_cell.length_c   1.000
_cell.angle_alpha   90.00
_cell.angle_beta   90.00
_cell.angle_gamma   90.00
#
_symmetry.space_group_name_H-M   'P 1'
#
loop_
_entity.id
_entity.type
_entity.pdbx_description
1 polymer ?
#
loop_
_entity_poly.entity_id
_entity_poly.type
_entity_poly.pdbx_seq_one_letter_code
_entity_poly.pdbx_strand_id
1 'polypeptide(L)'
;MPLATAVLLFFLATSLFIPNSNPDLFWHLAAAREARAGGLAYLNTETFSFTKAGVPWINFEWLFGWIALRIHDLGSFWLLAAVQSALTVALALLLSVYSLRRSSGYSSALWLAVIMLSVGLVGGRSSMQPELFGLLFLVGFFFLRDRLVLVIGQKGARARWWLAIYVLFFALWANIHSSFFFGLMVLGLQAASRCLEGIISAYRSWDWSLEARRAWIKIRPLMMLMLLGAAAALLNPFGFGVYYLIFWVMQNINFLQMTIQEWGPTEFVRSGAIFWSYFSVSLALMSAASLLRKRLMLEGFLFLIFCGHMVFEHTRNVAVFGVATMPYFLEAWSHCRRLAPLWFKTLAALSISAVACFFFWLAAASAEHNIRIIRAKPKLNRDYINASMFPVLAFEFVERYEADLPKRIMSDWGWGGYVDWRLADNGFKVFFDGRYLFHSLMEEGMKYTDRPQAWSGFLKSRGVDLVIRSLPQTGDYMPSEAWDADASQERLLRSKTAVFYSPQEWALIWWDALSVVLVRRSAVSPHFLARREYQFWAPLDFEAVHFGLKTGRIDARGLEREMRRNYDEAGSNFINSYFFDELTRALSKQKM
;
A
#
# COMPACT_ATOMS: atom_id res chain seq x y z
N MET A 1 14.93 -6.49 -29.75
CA MET A 1 13.54 -6.85 -29.39
C MET A 1 13.40 -8.17 -28.62
N PRO A 2 14.14 -9.26 -28.94
CA PRO A 2 13.99 -10.54 -28.22
C PRO A 2 14.34 -10.44 -26.73
N LEU A 3 15.48 -9.83 -26.39
CA LEU A 3 15.93 -9.68 -25.00
C LEU A 3 14.98 -8.83 -24.14
N ALA A 4 14.47 -7.73 -24.70
CA ALA A 4 13.50 -6.85 -24.07
C ALA A 4 12.24 -7.60 -23.62
N THR A 5 11.68 -8.37 -24.55
CA THR A 5 10.48 -9.15 -24.37
C THR A 5 10.75 -10.30 -23.41
N ALA A 6 11.89 -10.97 -23.51
CA ALA A 6 12.31 -12.03 -22.60
C ALA A 6 12.45 -11.52 -21.15
N VAL A 7 13.03 -10.32 -20.96
CA VAL A 7 13.15 -9.68 -19.65
C VAL A 7 11.77 -9.34 -19.09
N LEU A 8 10.88 -8.75 -19.90
CA LEU A 8 9.51 -8.43 -19.46
C LEU A 8 8.69 -9.69 -19.12
N LEU A 9 8.81 -10.74 -19.92
CA LEU A 9 8.17 -12.04 -19.65
C LEU A 9 8.76 -12.70 -18.40
N PHE A 10 10.06 -12.54 -18.14
CA PHE A 10 10.68 -12.99 -16.91
C PHE A 10 10.16 -12.22 -15.69
N PHE A 11 10.03 -10.88 -15.78
CA PHE A 11 9.42 -10.08 -14.71
C PHE A 11 7.95 -10.44 -14.48
N LEU A 12 7.20 -10.68 -15.57
CA LEU A 12 5.84 -11.21 -15.47
C LEU A 12 5.86 -12.52 -14.67
N ALA A 13 6.69 -13.48 -15.10
CA ALA A 13 6.77 -14.80 -14.49
C ALA A 13 7.22 -14.75 -13.02
N THR A 14 8.19 -13.90 -12.65
CA THR A 14 8.65 -13.78 -11.25
C THR A 14 7.61 -13.10 -10.36
N SER A 15 6.93 -12.07 -10.87
CA SER A 15 5.86 -11.37 -10.12
C SER A 15 4.64 -12.25 -9.85
N LEU A 16 4.38 -13.26 -10.71
CA LEU A 16 3.31 -14.24 -10.47
C LEU A 16 3.51 -15.02 -9.18
N PHE A 17 4.72 -15.07 -8.61
CA PHE A 17 5.03 -15.77 -7.37
C PHE A 17 4.94 -14.89 -6.12
N ILE A 18 4.47 -13.65 -6.22
CA ILE A 18 4.31 -12.75 -5.07
C ILE A 18 2.86 -12.83 -4.56
N PRO A 19 2.61 -13.35 -3.34
CA PRO A 19 1.27 -13.41 -2.76
C PRO A 19 0.71 -12.02 -2.43
N ASN A 20 -0.62 -11.92 -2.34
CA ASN A 20 -1.30 -10.65 -2.05
C ASN A 20 -0.96 -10.13 -0.65
N SER A 21 -0.44 -8.90 -0.60
CA SER A 21 0.08 -8.24 0.59
C SER A 21 -0.65 -6.95 0.98
N ASN A 22 -1.57 -6.45 0.15
CA ASN A 22 -2.22 -5.16 0.40
C ASN A 22 -3.32 -5.29 1.47
N PRO A 23 -3.22 -4.60 2.62
CA PRO A 23 -4.27 -4.62 3.63
C PRO A 23 -5.59 -4.02 3.11
N ASP A 24 -5.52 -3.04 2.23
CA ASP A 24 -6.71 -2.32 1.75
C ASP A 24 -7.52 -3.09 0.70
N LEU A 25 -6.92 -4.09 0.06
CA LEU A 25 -7.62 -4.91 -0.94
C LEU A 25 -8.90 -5.54 -0.38
N PHE A 26 -8.88 -5.96 0.89
CA PHE A 26 -9.95 -6.74 1.47
C PHE A 26 -11.22 -5.92 1.74
N TRP A 27 -11.10 -4.68 2.24
CA TRP A 27 -12.28 -3.83 2.41
C TRP A 27 -12.87 -3.41 1.05
N HIS A 28 -12.04 -3.24 0.00
CA HIS A 28 -12.55 -3.02 -1.35
C HIS A 28 -13.41 -4.18 -1.85
N LEU A 29 -12.93 -5.42 -1.66
CA LEU A 29 -13.67 -6.62 -2.04
C LEU A 29 -14.96 -6.77 -1.22
N ALA A 30 -14.89 -6.51 0.09
CA ALA A 30 -16.04 -6.56 0.98
C ALA A 30 -17.11 -5.53 0.59
N ALA A 31 -16.72 -4.27 0.39
CA ALA A 31 -17.62 -3.20 -0.02
C ALA A 31 -18.23 -3.43 -1.40
N ALA A 32 -17.47 -3.97 -2.35
CA ALA A 32 -17.99 -4.35 -3.65
C ALA A 32 -19.01 -5.50 -3.56
N ARG A 33 -18.79 -6.45 -2.65
CA ARG A 33 -19.73 -7.55 -2.39
C ARG A 33 -21.03 -7.05 -1.78
N GLU A 34 -20.96 -6.13 -0.82
CA GLU A 34 -22.16 -5.48 -0.25
C GLU A 34 -22.90 -4.66 -1.30
N ALA A 35 -22.19 -3.82 -2.08
CA ALA A 35 -22.81 -3.02 -3.14
C ALA A 35 -23.45 -3.88 -4.24
N ARG A 36 -22.88 -5.06 -4.53
CA ARG A 36 -23.47 -6.04 -5.46
C ARG A 36 -24.78 -6.62 -4.92
N ALA A 37 -24.89 -6.83 -3.61
CA ALA A 37 -26.06 -7.42 -2.97
C ALA A 37 -27.17 -6.38 -2.69
N GLY A 38 -26.80 -5.19 -2.20
CA GLY A 38 -27.72 -4.18 -1.68
C GLY A 38 -27.83 -2.89 -2.51
N GLY A 39 -27.08 -2.78 -3.62
CA GLY A 39 -27.12 -1.64 -4.53
C GLY A 39 -26.17 -0.48 -4.16
N LEU A 40 -26.21 0.58 -4.96
CA LEU A 40 -25.26 1.72 -4.87
C LEU A 40 -25.37 2.52 -3.56
N ALA A 41 -26.43 2.37 -2.77
CA ALA A 41 -26.58 3.04 -1.48
C ALA A 41 -25.49 2.66 -0.47
N TYR A 42 -24.98 1.42 -0.56
CA TYR A 42 -23.88 0.91 0.26
C TYR A 42 -22.52 1.55 -0.08
N LEU A 43 -22.44 2.31 -1.17
CA LEU A 43 -21.24 3.08 -1.50
C LEU A 43 -21.15 4.41 -0.75
N ASN A 44 -22.21 4.79 -0.01
CA ASN A 44 -22.34 6.06 0.70
C ASN A 44 -22.49 5.91 2.22
N THR A 45 -22.51 4.70 2.76
CA THR A 45 -22.86 4.44 4.17
C THR A 45 -21.92 3.40 4.77
N GLU A 46 -21.46 3.66 5.99
CA GLU A 46 -20.65 2.73 6.76
C GLU A 46 -21.49 1.62 7.41
N THR A 47 -21.18 0.36 7.10
CA THR A 47 -21.97 -0.83 7.50
C THR A 47 -21.15 -1.90 8.22
N PHE A 48 -19.82 -1.88 8.08
CA PHE A 48 -18.94 -2.93 8.58
C PHE A 48 -18.59 -2.79 10.07
N SER A 49 -18.41 -1.55 10.53
CA SER A 49 -17.96 -1.28 11.89
C SER A 49 -19.09 -1.07 12.87
N PHE A 50 -18.85 -1.40 14.13
CA PHE A 50 -19.77 -1.08 15.23
C PHE A 50 -19.50 0.29 15.87
N THR A 51 -18.39 0.95 15.51
CA THR A 51 -17.96 2.24 16.06
C THR A 51 -18.42 3.44 15.23
N LYS A 52 -18.62 3.23 13.92
CA LYS A 52 -18.99 4.25 12.94
C LYS A 52 -20.19 3.83 12.08
N ALA A 53 -20.97 2.85 12.53
CA ALA A 53 -22.16 2.38 11.84
C ALA A 53 -23.09 3.55 11.45
N GLY A 54 -23.51 3.59 10.18
CA GLY A 54 -24.42 4.60 9.64
C GLY A 54 -23.78 5.95 9.31
N VAL A 55 -22.49 6.15 9.59
CA VAL A 55 -21.78 7.37 9.20
C VAL A 55 -21.64 7.42 7.68
N PRO A 56 -21.80 8.60 7.02
CA PRO A 56 -21.55 8.74 5.60
C PRO A 56 -20.12 8.36 5.23
N TRP A 57 -19.98 7.46 4.27
CA TRP A 57 -18.69 7.01 3.75
C TRP A 57 -18.71 7.04 2.23
N ILE A 58 -17.86 7.85 1.61
CA ILE A 58 -17.78 7.99 0.15
C ILE A 58 -16.76 6.97 -0.35
N ASN A 59 -17.23 5.88 -0.96
CA ASN A 59 -16.36 4.91 -1.60
C ASN A 59 -15.97 5.36 -3.02
N PHE A 60 -15.09 6.36 -3.12
CA PHE A 60 -14.65 6.96 -4.39
C PHE A 60 -13.92 5.97 -5.33
N GLU A 61 -13.44 4.85 -4.81
CA GLU A 61 -12.76 3.76 -5.55
C GLU A 61 -13.67 2.56 -5.82
N TRP A 62 -14.99 2.75 -5.78
CA TRP A 62 -15.96 1.65 -5.92
C TRP A 62 -15.76 0.82 -7.19
N LEU A 63 -15.43 1.43 -8.33
CA LEU A 63 -15.28 0.70 -9.59
C LEU A 63 -14.05 -0.20 -9.58
N PHE A 64 -12.97 0.21 -8.89
CA PHE A 64 -11.84 -0.68 -8.63
C PHE A 64 -12.30 -1.89 -7.81
N GLY A 65 -13.03 -1.68 -6.72
CA GLY A 65 -13.54 -2.78 -5.89
C GLY A 65 -14.39 -3.76 -6.68
N TRP A 66 -15.27 -3.26 -7.57
CA TRP A 66 -16.06 -4.09 -8.47
C TRP A 66 -15.20 -4.89 -9.46
N ILE A 67 -14.21 -4.27 -10.10
CA ILE A 67 -13.28 -4.95 -11.00
C ILE A 67 -12.51 -6.04 -10.25
N ALA A 68 -11.98 -5.72 -9.06
CA ALA A 68 -11.24 -6.65 -8.22
C ALA A 68 -12.11 -7.83 -7.78
N LEU A 69 -13.36 -7.59 -7.35
CA LEU A 69 -14.29 -8.65 -6.96
C LEU A 69 -14.62 -9.57 -8.14
N ARG A 70 -14.82 -9.02 -9.35
CA ARG A 70 -15.09 -9.83 -10.54
C ARG A 70 -13.89 -10.70 -10.95
N ILE A 71 -12.68 -10.17 -10.83
CA ILE A 71 -11.46 -10.96 -11.06
C ILE A 71 -11.34 -12.06 -10.01
N HIS A 72 -11.61 -11.74 -8.74
CA HIS A 72 -11.64 -12.72 -7.65
C HIS A 72 -12.69 -13.82 -7.89
N ASP A 73 -13.90 -13.49 -8.32
CA ASP A 73 -14.95 -14.48 -8.60
C ASP A 73 -14.55 -15.48 -9.70
N LEU A 74 -13.72 -15.05 -10.67
CA LEU A 74 -13.31 -15.88 -11.82
C LEU A 74 -12.11 -16.79 -11.52
N GLY A 75 -11.23 -16.41 -10.60
CA GLY A 75 -9.99 -17.17 -10.36
C GLY A 75 -9.31 -16.89 -9.02
N SER A 76 -10.10 -16.45 -8.04
CA SER A 76 -9.68 -16.12 -6.67
C SER A 76 -8.51 -15.11 -6.64
N PHE A 77 -7.75 -15.11 -5.55
CA PHE A 77 -6.58 -14.26 -5.34
C PHE A 77 -5.40 -14.58 -6.28
N TRP A 78 -5.36 -15.79 -6.85
CA TRP A 78 -4.40 -16.17 -7.89
C TRP A 78 -4.57 -15.33 -9.14
N LEU A 79 -5.81 -15.21 -9.64
CA LEU A 79 -6.07 -14.40 -10.83
C LEU A 79 -5.88 -12.91 -10.55
N LEU A 80 -6.19 -12.43 -9.33
CA LEU A 80 -5.86 -11.06 -8.92
C LEU A 80 -4.37 -10.76 -9.02
N ALA A 81 -3.52 -11.64 -8.47
CA ALA A 81 -2.07 -11.49 -8.57
C ALA A 81 -1.60 -11.55 -10.03
N ALA A 82 -2.15 -12.47 -10.84
CA ALA A 82 -1.80 -12.58 -12.26
C ALA A 82 -2.18 -11.33 -13.07
N VAL A 83 -3.37 -10.76 -12.83
CA VAL A 83 -3.81 -9.52 -13.46
C VAL A 83 -2.94 -8.34 -13.01
N GLN A 84 -2.62 -8.22 -11.71
CA GLN A 84 -1.70 -7.21 -11.19
C GLN A 84 -0.33 -7.26 -11.89
N SER A 85 0.24 -8.45 -12.03
CA SER A 85 1.49 -8.68 -12.77
C SER A 85 1.37 -8.24 -14.23
N ALA A 86 0.29 -8.62 -14.90
CA ALA A 86 0.04 -8.25 -16.30
C ALA A 86 -0.11 -6.72 -16.47
N LEU A 87 -0.84 -6.06 -15.57
CA LEU A 87 -1.03 -4.61 -15.57
C LEU A 87 0.28 -3.85 -15.31
N THR A 88 1.15 -4.37 -14.43
CA THR A 88 2.47 -3.78 -14.16
C THR A 88 3.37 -3.86 -15.40
N VAL A 89 3.37 -5.00 -16.09
CA VAL A 89 4.08 -5.16 -17.37
C VAL A 89 3.49 -4.26 -18.45
N ALA A 90 2.16 -4.15 -18.52
CA ALA A 90 1.48 -3.25 -19.44
C ALA A 90 1.85 -1.79 -19.20
N LEU A 91 1.92 -1.34 -17.93
CA LEU A 91 2.32 0.02 -17.56
C LEU A 91 3.71 0.34 -18.11
N ALA A 92 4.67 -0.55 -17.89
CA ALA A 92 6.02 -0.32 -18.36
C ALA A 92 6.17 -0.42 -19.89
N LEU A 93 5.41 -1.30 -20.54
CA LEU A 93 5.33 -1.36 -22.00
C LEU A 93 4.78 -0.05 -22.58
N LEU A 94 3.67 0.45 -22.03
CA LEU A 94 3.07 1.71 -22.45
C LEU A 94 4.01 2.89 -22.21
N LEU A 95 4.67 2.94 -21.05
CA LEU A 95 5.65 3.98 -20.73
C LEU A 95 6.85 3.92 -21.68
N SER A 96 7.33 2.72 -22.01
CA SER A 96 8.39 2.51 -23.01
C SER A 96 7.97 3.03 -24.37
N VAL A 97 6.80 2.61 -24.87
CA VAL A 97 6.27 3.04 -26.17
C VAL A 97 6.10 4.56 -26.22
N TYR A 98 5.56 5.15 -25.17
CA TYR A 98 5.39 6.61 -25.07
C TYR A 98 6.75 7.32 -25.15
N SER A 99 7.72 6.83 -24.39
CA SER A 99 9.08 7.36 -24.33
C SER A 99 9.83 7.26 -25.66
N LEU A 100 9.62 6.19 -26.42
CA LEU A 100 10.18 5.99 -27.75
C LEU A 100 9.62 6.98 -28.78
N ARG A 101 8.36 7.42 -28.63
CA ARG A 101 7.80 8.47 -29.49
C ARG A 101 8.40 9.85 -29.21
N ARG A 102 8.93 10.06 -28.01
CA ARG A 102 9.51 11.34 -27.57
C ARG A 102 11.03 11.41 -27.76
N SER A 103 11.73 10.28 -27.88
CA SER A 103 13.19 10.22 -27.93
C SER A 103 13.72 9.23 -28.98
N SER A 104 14.83 9.54 -29.64
CA SER A 104 15.39 8.76 -30.75
C SER A 104 16.35 7.63 -30.31
N GLY A 105 16.09 6.93 -29.20
CA GLY A 105 17.01 5.91 -28.66
C GLY A 105 16.33 4.70 -28.00
N TYR A 106 16.14 3.62 -28.77
CA TYR A 106 15.42 2.39 -28.35
C TYR A 106 15.99 1.68 -27.11
N SER A 107 17.32 1.68 -26.92
CA SER A 107 17.96 0.92 -25.84
C SER A 107 17.77 1.55 -24.45
N SER A 108 17.82 2.87 -24.33
CA SER A 108 17.78 3.55 -23.02
C SER A 108 16.37 3.63 -22.43
N ALA A 109 15.34 3.82 -23.26
CA ALA A 109 13.95 3.88 -22.80
C ALA A 109 13.47 2.51 -22.26
N LEU A 110 13.88 1.43 -22.91
CA LEU A 110 13.54 0.07 -22.51
C LEU A 110 14.20 -0.33 -21.18
N TRP A 111 15.50 -0.07 -21.01
CA TRP A 111 16.19 -0.41 -19.77
C TRP A 111 15.69 0.41 -18.57
N LEU A 112 15.33 1.67 -18.80
CA LEU A 112 14.79 2.51 -17.75
C LEU A 112 13.37 2.09 -17.36
N ALA A 113 12.57 1.59 -18.30
CA ALA A 113 11.30 0.95 -18.00
C ALA A 113 11.46 -0.36 -17.20
N VAL A 114 12.48 -1.16 -17.53
CA VAL A 114 12.86 -2.35 -16.75
C VAL A 114 13.26 -1.97 -15.31
N ILE A 115 14.02 -0.90 -15.13
CA ILE A 115 14.40 -0.41 -13.80
C ILE A 115 13.18 0.05 -13.00
N MET A 116 12.27 0.81 -13.62
CA MET A 116 11.04 1.26 -12.95
C MET A 116 10.10 0.10 -12.60
N LEU A 117 9.96 -0.89 -13.48
CA LEU A 117 9.27 -2.17 -13.20
C LEU A 117 9.85 -2.84 -11.97
N SER A 118 11.17 -2.92 -11.91
CA SER A 118 11.87 -3.64 -10.86
C SER A 118 11.74 -2.95 -9.51
N VAL A 119 11.80 -1.61 -9.49
CA VAL A 119 11.58 -0.80 -8.28
C VAL A 119 10.14 -0.95 -7.78
N GLY A 120 9.14 -0.95 -8.68
CA GLY A 120 7.74 -1.15 -8.30
C GLY A 120 7.42 -2.57 -7.79
N LEU A 121 8.04 -3.59 -8.39
CA LEU A 121 7.87 -5.00 -7.99
C LEU A 121 8.58 -5.35 -6.67
N VAL A 122 9.73 -4.72 -6.39
CA VAL A 122 10.53 -4.98 -5.19
C VAL A 122 10.11 -4.11 -4.00
N GLY A 123 9.56 -2.90 -4.24
CA GLY A 123 9.20 -1.94 -3.21
C GLY A 123 7.93 -2.24 -2.40
N GLY A 124 7.45 -3.49 -2.38
CA GLY A 124 6.27 -3.89 -1.58
C GLY A 124 4.91 -3.50 -2.16
N ARG A 125 4.85 -2.93 -3.37
CA ARG A 125 3.60 -2.55 -4.06
C ARG A 125 3.10 -3.59 -5.07
N SER A 126 3.48 -4.84 -4.86
CA SER A 126 3.23 -6.00 -5.73
C SER A 126 1.83 -6.61 -5.57
N SER A 127 0.88 -5.87 -4.99
CA SER A 127 -0.49 -6.31 -4.68
C SER A 127 -1.52 -5.46 -5.40
N MET A 128 -2.67 -6.07 -5.73
CA MET A 128 -3.75 -5.40 -6.47
C MET A 128 -4.18 -4.11 -5.74
N GLN A 129 -4.01 -2.98 -6.42
CA GLN A 129 -4.23 -1.64 -5.85
C GLN A 129 -4.84 -0.69 -6.88
N PRO A 130 -5.73 0.24 -6.43
CA PRO A 130 -6.24 1.32 -7.26
C PRO A 130 -5.13 2.17 -7.92
N GLU A 131 -4.01 2.38 -7.21
CA GLU A 131 -2.90 3.22 -7.67
C GLU A 131 -2.32 2.74 -9.01
N LEU A 132 -2.22 1.41 -9.24
CA LEU A 132 -1.66 0.88 -10.49
C LEU A 132 -2.52 1.27 -11.69
N PHE A 133 -3.85 1.19 -11.56
CA PHE A 133 -4.75 1.71 -12.58
C PHE A 133 -4.54 3.20 -12.77
N GLY A 134 -4.42 3.94 -11.66
CA GLY A 134 -4.09 5.37 -11.69
C GLY A 134 -2.86 5.72 -12.52
N LEU A 135 -1.79 4.92 -12.42
CA LEU A 135 -0.56 5.10 -13.22
C LEU A 135 -0.78 4.75 -14.70
N LEU A 136 -1.54 3.69 -14.99
CA LEU A 136 -1.93 3.32 -16.35
C LEU A 136 -2.75 4.42 -17.02
N PHE A 137 -3.72 4.99 -16.31
CA PHE A 137 -4.49 6.14 -16.77
C PHE A 137 -3.59 7.36 -16.95
N LEU A 138 -2.60 7.62 -16.09
CA LEU A 138 -1.67 8.74 -16.29
C LEU A 138 -0.85 8.60 -17.58
N VAL A 139 -0.32 7.40 -17.87
CA VAL A 139 0.40 7.15 -19.13
C VAL A 139 -0.55 7.22 -20.33
N GLY A 140 -1.73 6.60 -20.24
CA GLY A 140 -2.77 6.67 -21.28
C GLY A 140 -3.22 8.10 -21.56
N PHE A 141 -3.31 8.92 -20.52
CA PHE A 141 -3.64 10.34 -20.61
C PHE A 141 -2.60 11.10 -21.42
N PHE A 142 -1.30 10.81 -21.26
CA PHE A 142 -0.28 11.46 -22.08
C PHE A 142 -0.46 11.18 -23.57
N PHE A 143 -0.80 9.94 -23.96
CA PHE A 143 -1.12 9.61 -25.36
C PHE A 143 -2.37 10.33 -25.85
N LEU A 144 -3.43 10.32 -25.05
CA LEU A 144 -4.72 10.92 -25.39
C LEU A 144 -4.61 12.44 -25.54
N ARG A 145 -3.92 13.10 -24.60
CA ARG A 145 -3.58 14.52 -24.64
C ARG A 145 -2.82 14.88 -25.90
N ASP A 146 -1.74 14.15 -26.23
CA ASP A 146 -0.92 14.45 -27.41
C ASP A 146 -1.73 14.35 -28.72
N ARG A 147 -2.79 13.53 -28.76
CA ARG A 147 -3.75 13.50 -29.87
C ARG A 147 -4.75 14.65 -29.83
N LEU A 148 -5.31 14.96 -28.66
CA LEU A 148 -6.32 16.00 -28.49
C LEU A 148 -5.77 17.39 -28.83
N VAL A 149 -4.55 17.72 -28.43
CA VAL A 149 -3.93 19.02 -28.72
C VAL A 149 -3.84 19.29 -30.23
N LEU A 150 -3.70 18.25 -31.06
CA LEU A 150 -3.65 18.37 -32.52
C LEU A 150 -5.03 18.60 -33.16
N VAL A 151 -6.09 18.12 -32.51
CA VAL A 151 -7.45 18.08 -33.07
C VAL A 151 -8.34 19.19 -32.48
N ILE A 152 -8.01 19.74 -31.31
CA ILE A 152 -8.75 20.85 -30.69
C ILE A 152 -8.72 22.08 -31.59
N GLY A 153 -9.91 22.58 -31.92
CA GLY A 153 -10.11 23.72 -32.82
C GLY A 153 -10.37 23.33 -34.27
N GLN A 154 -10.23 22.05 -34.64
CA GLN A 154 -10.72 21.55 -35.92
C GLN A 154 -12.23 21.34 -35.86
N LYS A 155 -12.95 21.75 -36.91
CA LYS A 155 -14.38 21.44 -37.07
C LYS A 155 -14.51 20.05 -37.70
N GLY A 156 -15.29 19.16 -37.10
CA GLY A 156 -15.58 17.85 -37.68
C GLY A 156 -15.97 16.77 -36.67
N ALA A 157 -16.48 15.64 -37.18
CA ALA A 157 -16.86 14.50 -36.35
C ALA A 157 -15.68 13.94 -35.55
N ARG A 158 -14.48 13.87 -36.16
CA ARG A 158 -13.27 13.35 -35.51
C ARG A 158 -12.90 14.10 -34.23
N ALA A 159 -13.00 15.42 -34.21
CA ALA A 159 -12.73 16.22 -33.01
C ALA A 159 -13.72 15.92 -31.88
N ARG A 160 -15.02 15.83 -32.22
CA ARG A 160 -16.07 15.47 -31.27
C ARG A 160 -15.87 14.07 -30.69
N TRP A 161 -15.47 13.10 -31.52
CA TRP A 161 -15.15 11.74 -31.08
C TRP A 161 -14.00 11.70 -30.08
N TRP A 162 -12.90 12.40 -30.33
CA TRP A 162 -11.77 12.45 -29.38
C TRP A 162 -12.14 13.14 -28.07
N LEU A 163 -12.96 14.20 -28.11
CA LEU A 163 -13.46 14.85 -26.89
C LEU A 163 -14.41 13.94 -26.10
N ALA A 164 -15.26 13.16 -26.76
CA ALA A 164 -16.10 12.17 -26.09
C ALA A 164 -15.25 11.08 -25.39
N ILE A 165 -14.22 10.58 -26.08
CA ILE A 165 -13.25 9.63 -25.48
C ILE A 165 -12.57 10.27 -24.26
N TYR A 166 -12.21 11.55 -24.33
CA TYR A 166 -11.60 12.27 -23.21
C TYR A 166 -12.51 12.36 -21.97
N VAL A 167 -13.78 12.70 -22.19
CA VAL A 167 -14.78 12.76 -21.11
C VAL A 167 -14.96 11.38 -20.48
N LEU A 168 -15.17 10.34 -21.29
CA LEU A 168 -15.31 8.98 -20.79
C LEU A 168 -14.05 8.50 -20.05
N PHE A 169 -12.87 8.89 -20.53
CA PHE A 169 -11.60 8.56 -19.90
C PHE A 169 -11.47 9.17 -18.50
N PHE A 170 -11.76 10.47 -18.34
CA PHE A 170 -11.70 11.13 -17.02
C PHE A 170 -12.80 10.64 -16.07
N ALA A 171 -14.01 10.39 -16.60
CA ALA A 171 -15.08 9.79 -15.82
C ALA A 171 -14.68 8.41 -15.29
N LEU A 172 -14.18 7.53 -16.16
CA LEU A 172 -13.73 6.20 -15.77
C LEU A 172 -12.60 6.25 -14.75
N TRP A 173 -11.63 7.13 -14.96
CA TRP A 173 -10.50 7.31 -14.05
C TRP A 173 -10.98 7.77 -12.66
N ALA A 174 -11.86 8.75 -12.58
CA ALA A 174 -12.38 9.29 -11.32
C ALA A 174 -13.22 8.28 -10.50
N ASN A 175 -13.81 7.27 -11.15
CA ASN A 175 -14.52 6.18 -10.46
C ASN A 175 -13.59 5.04 -10.00
N ILE A 176 -12.35 4.99 -10.50
CA ILE A 176 -11.36 3.95 -10.18
C ILE A 176 -10.38 4.44 -9.13
N HIS A 177 -9.87 5.67 -9.24
CA HIS A 177 -8.84 6.20 -8.35
C HIS A 177 -8.78 7.73 -8.38
N SER A 178 -8.46 8.34 -7.24
CA SER A 178 -8.35 9.80 -7.08
C SER A 178 -7.20 10.44 -7.89
N SER A 179 -6.28 9.64 -8.44
CA SER A 179 -5.16 10.14 -9.24
C SER A 179 -5.53 10.81 -10.56
N PHE A 180 -6.81 10.83 -10.96
CA PHE A 180 -7.28 11.65 -12.09
C PHE A 180 -6.88 13.12 -11.93
N PHE A 181 -6.75 13.57 -10.69
CA PHE A 181 -6.26 14.90 -10.35
C PHE A 181 -4.86 15.18 -10.91
N PHE A 182 -3.96 14.19 -10.96
CA PHE A 182 -2.65 14.36 -11.59
C PHE A 182 -2.75 14.67 -13.09
N GLY A 183 -3.77 14.15 -13.78
CA GLY A 183 -4.05 14.52 -15.17
C GLY A 183 -4.40 16.01 -15.32
N LEU A 184 -5.17 16.56 -14.38
CA LEU A 184 -5.49 17.99 -14.32
C LEU A 184 -4.25 18.83 -14.00
N MET A 185 -3.44 18.39 -13.03
CA MET A 185 -2.19 19.06 -12.66
C MET A 185 -1.19 19.11 -13.81
N VAL A 186 -1.06 18.02 -14.58
CA VAL A 186 -0.23 17.99 -15.80
C VAL A 186 -0.67 19.10 -16.76
N LEU A 187 -1.97 19.26 -17.02
CA LEU A 187 -2.48 20.31 -17.91
C LEU A 187 -2.21 21.71 -17.36
N GLY A 188 -2.39 21.90 -16.05
CA GLY A 188 -2.09 23.14 -15.35
C GLY A 188 -0.62 23.54 -15.44
N LEU A 189 0.30 22.60 -15.16
CA LEU A 189 1.74 22.82 -15.26
C LEU A 189 2.19 23.11 -16.70
N GLN A 190 1.59 22.43 -17.68
CA GLN A 190 1.85 22.72 -19.09
C GLN A 190 1.36 24.11 -19.48
N ALA A 191 0.15 24.50 -19.05
CA ALA A 191 -0.37 25.86 -19.28
C ALA A 191 0.53 26.92 -18.63
N ALA A 192 0.96 26.70 -17.39
CA ALA A 192 1.91 27.56 -16.68
C ALA A 192 3.25 27.67 -17.43
N SER A 193 3.78 26.55 -17.92
CA SER A 193 4.99 26.54 -18.75
C SER A 193 4.84 27.40 -20.01
N ARG A 194 3.72 27.27 -20.75
CA ARG A 194 3.46 28.08 -21.95
C ARG A 194 3.28 29.56 -21.65
N CYS A 195 2.69 29.88 -20.50
CA CYS A 195 2.56 31.26 -20.03
C CYS A 195 3.95 31.87 -19.77
N LEU A 196 4.79 31.18 -19.01
CA LEU A 196 6.15 31.64 -18.72
C LEU A 196 7.03 31.70 -19.98
N GLU A 197 6.94 30.72 -20.89
CA GLU A 197 7.61 30.80 -22.21
C GLU A 197 7.18 32.06 -22.97
N GLY A 198 5.88 32.41 -22.94
CA GLY A 198 5.32 33.60 -23.55
C GLY A 198 5.86 34.89 -22.92
N ILE A 199 5.89 34.98 -21.60
CA ILE A 199 6.44 36.13 -20.86
C ILE A 199 7.93 36.33 -21.19
N ILE A 200 8.72 35.26 -21.18
CA ILE A 200 10.15 35.33 -21.53
C ILE A 200 10.34 35.79 -22.98
N SER A 201 9.50 35.31 -23.90
CA SER A 201 9.56 35.68 -25.32
C SER A 201 9.14 37.15 -25.54
N ALA A 202 8.10 37.60 -24.85
CA ALA A 202 7.63 38.99 -24.87
C ALA A 202 8.72 39.94 -24.36
N TYR A 203 9.36 39.60 -23.24
CA TYR A 203 10.45 40.39 -22.68
C TYR A 203 11.66 40.50 -23.64
N ARG A 204 12.00 39.40 -24.35
CA ARG A 204 13.11 39.39 -25.32
C ARG A 204 12.82 40.12 -26.61
N SER A 205 11.57 40.08 -27.06
CA SER A 205 11.14 40.68 -28.34
C SER A 205 10.60 42.10 -28.22
N TRP A 206 10.29 42.55 -26.99
CA TRP A 206 9.59 43.81 -26.70
C TRP A 206 8.18 43.93 -27.33
N ASP A 207 7.58 42.82 -27.79
CA ASP A 207 6.21 42.78 -28.34
C ASP A 207 5.29 41.90 -27.47
N TRP A 208 4.72 42.54 -26.44
CA TRP A 208 3.79 41.88 -25.50
C TRP A 208 2.49 41.41 -26.17
N SER A 209 2.01 42.13 -27.18
CA SER A 209 0.71 41.87 -27.79
C SER A 209 0.73 40.58 -28.63
N LEU A 210 1.76 40.41 -29.45
CA LEU A 210 1.92 39.26 -30.33
C LEU A 210 2.25 38.00 -29.53
N GLU A 211 3.17 38.09 -28.57
CA GLU A 211 3.58 36.94 -27.76
C GLU A 211 2.48 36.49 -26.80
N ALA A 212 1.69 37.42 -26.23
CA ALA A 212 0.50 37.06 -25.47
C ALA A 212 -0.52 36.28 -26.32
N ARG A 213 -0.75 36.72 -27.57
CA ARG A 213 -1.64 36.01 -28.51
C ARG A 213 -1.10 34.62 -28.86
N ARG A 214 0.20 34.48 -29.11
CA ARG A 214 0.87 33.19 -29.38
C ARG A 214 0.80 32.24 -28.19
N ALA A 215 1.02 32.74 -26.98
CA ALA A 215 0.91 31.97 -25.75
C ALA A 215 -0.55 31.51 -25.54
N TRP A 216 -1.52 32.41 -25.70
CA TRP A 216 -2.95 32.11 -25.53
C TRP A 216 -3.43 30.98 -26.46
N ILE A 217 -3.00 30.97 -27.72
CA ILE A 217 -3.33 29.89 -28.67
C ILE A 217 -2.89 28.51 -28.16
N LYS A 218 -1.76 28.44 -27.43
CA LYS A 218 -1.22 27.20 -26.85
C LYS A 218 -1.84 26.88 -25.48
N ILE A 219 -2.21 27.89 -24.70
CA ILE A 219 -2.79 27.74 -23.35
C ILE A 219 -4.26 27.35 -23.42
N ARG A 220 -5.05 27.99 -24.30
CA ARG A 220 -6.51 27.76 -24.41
C ARG A 220 -6.90 26.28 -24.54
N PRO A 221 -6.28 25.42 -25.40
CA PRO A 221 -6.70 24.01 -25.47
C PRO A 221 -6.40 23.26 -24.16
N LEU A 222 -5.31 23.59 -23.46
CA LEU A 222 -4.94 22.95 -22.20
C LEU A 222 -5.93 23.32 -21.09
N MET A 223 -6.32 24.60 -21.01
CA MET A 223 -7.35 25.04 -20.05
C MET A 223 -8.70 24.42 -20.35
N MET A 224 -9.12 24.36 -21.63
CA MET A 224 -10.37 23.72 -22.03
C MET A 224 -10.38 22.23 -21.65
N LEU A 225 -9.30 21.50 -21.92
CA LEU A 225 -9.18 20.11 -21.50
C LEU A 225 -9.21 19.97 -19.98
N MET A 226 -8.50 20.84 -19.26
CA MET A 226 -8.47 20.80 -17.79
C MET A 226 -9.87 20.99 -17.20
N LEU A 227 -10.62 21.99 -17.69
CA LEU A 227 -12.01 22.23 -17.25
C LEU A 227 -12.94 21.07 -17.64
N LEU A 228 -12.80 20.53 -18.86
CA LEU A 228 -13.61 19.41 -19.32
C LEU A 228 -13.31 18.12 -18.55
N GLY A 229 -12.03 17.87 -18.22
CA GLY A 229 -11.61 16.72 -17.43
C GLY A 229 -12.09 16.83 -15.99
N ALA A 230 -12.07 18.04 -15.43
CA ALA A 230 -12.62 18.30 -14.11
C ALA A 230 -14.15 18.10 -14.10
N ALA A 231 -14.87 18.61 -15.09
CA ALA A 231 -16.30 18.38 -15.22
C ALA A 231 -16.64 16.89 -15.45
N ALA A 232 -15.84 16.19 -16.26
CA ALA A 232 -16.02 14.76 -16.53
C ALA A 232 -15.83 13.89 -15.28
N ALA A 233 -14.95 14.27 -14.36
CA ALA A 233 -14.76 13.56 -13.10
C ALA A 233 -16.02 13.58 -12.21
N LEU A 234 -16.95 14.51 -12.42
CA LEU A 234 -18.25 14.55 -11.72
C LEU A 234 -19.22 13.43 -12.17
N LEU A 235 -18.90 12.72 -13.25
CA LEU A 235 -19.67 11.56 -13.74
C LEU A 235 -19.37 10.32 -12.88
N ASN A 236 -19.74 10.40 -11.60
CA ASN A 236 -19.60 9.34 -10.60
C ASN A 236 -20.82 9.38 -9.64
N PRO A 237 -21.09 8.31 -8.87
CA PRO A 237 -22.24 8.25 -7.95
C PRO A 237 -22.28 9.34 -6.86
N PHE A 238 -21.17 10.04 -6.63
CA PHE A 238 -20.98 11.01 -5.55
C PHE A 238 -20.86 12.46 -6.04
N GLY A 239 -20.88 12.71 -7.36
CA GLY A 239 -20.70 14.03 -7.94
C GLY A 239 -19.43 14.73 -7.42
N PHE A 240 -19.60 15.80 -6.64
CA PHE A 240 -18.49 16.55 -6.04
C PHE A 240 -17.74 15.83 -4.91
N GLY A 241 -18.26 14.70 -4.41
CA GLY A 241 -17.66 13.92 -3.32
C GLY A 241 -16.20 13.49 -3.59
N VAL A 242 -15.86 13.22 -4.85
CA VAL A 242 -14.49 12.87 -5.26
C VAL A 242 -13.49 14.02 -5.07
N TYR A 243 -13.94 15.27 -5.16
CA TYR A 243 -13.11 16.45 -4.87
C TYR A 243 -13.05 16.73 -3.38
N TYR A 244 -14.15 16.54 -2.66
CA TYR A 244 -14.20 16.69 -1.21
C TYR A 244 -13.13 15.84 -0.52
N LEU A 245 -12.93 14.60 -0.96
CA LEU A 245 -11.87 13.74 -0.45
C LEU A 245 -10.48 14.36 -0.61
N ILE A 246 -10.16 14.89 -1.80
CA ILE A 246 -8.86 15.53 -2.06
C ILE A 246 -8.64 16.68 -1.08
N PHE A 247 -9.66 17.52 -0.88
CA PHE A 247 -9.60 18.60 0.10
C PHE A 247 -9.47 18.08 1.54
N TRP A 248 -10.20 17.04 1.91
CA TRP A 248 -10.13 16.43 3.23
C TRP A 248 -8.74 15.88 3.54
N VAL A 249 -8.10 15.19 2.58
CA VAL A 249 -6.72 14.69 2.71
C VAL A 249 -5.75 15.85 2.94
N MET A 250 -5.88 16.94 2.17
CA MET A 250 -5.02 18.12 2.33
C MET A 250 -5.21 18.80 3.70
N GLN A 251 -6.43 18.83 4.22
CA GLN A 251 -6.72 19.39 5.55
C GLN A 251 -6.17 18.53 6.70
N ASN A 252 -6.08 17.21 6.51
CA ASN A 252 -5.66 16.26 7.54
C ASN A 252 -4.23 15.74 7.31
N ILE A 253 -3.44 16.41 6.46
CA ILE A 253 -2.15 15.88 6.00
C ILE A 253 -1.14 15.67 7.13
N ASN A 254 -1.12 16.59 8.11
CA ASN A 254 -0.24 16.49 9.28
C ASN A 254 -0.51 15.22 10.08
N PHE A 255 -1.79 14.88 10.27
CA PHE A 255 -2.18 13.66 10.97
C PHE A 255 -1.70 12.42 10.21
N LEU A 256 -1.95 12.37 8.89
CA LEU A 256 -1.55 11.26 8.03
C LEU A 256 -0.04 11.04 8.05
N GLN A 257 0.76 12.12 8.00
CA GLN A 257 2.21 12.07 8.06
C GLN A 257 2.74 11.48 9.38
N MET A 258 2.06 11.74 10.50
CA MET A 258 2.47 11.23 11.83
C MET A 258 2.11 9.76 12.04
N THR A 259 1.07 9.26 11.39
CA THR A 259 0.51 7.92 11.66
C THR A 259 0.81 6.89 10.58
N ILE A 260 0.99 7.32 9.33
CA ILE A 260 1.12 6.44 8.19
C ILE A 260 2.42 6.75 7.46
N GLN A 261 3.38 5.82 7.53
CA GLN A 261 4.74 6.00 7.02
C GLN A 261 4.79 6.45 5.56
N GLU A 262 3.89 5.97 4.69
CA GLU A 262 3.89 6.32 3.27
C GLU A 262 3.49 7.78 2.97
N TRP A 263 2.80 8.44 3.90
CA TRP A 263 2.49 9.86 3.81
C TRP A 263 3.64 10.73 4.29
N GLY A 264 4.61 10.18 5.02
CA GLY A 264 5.76 10.91 5.52
C GLY A 264 6.76 11.35 4.42
N PRO A 265 7.64 12.30 4.74
CA PRO A 265 8.64 12.81 3.82
C PRO A 265 9.65 11.75 3.40
N THR A 266 10.24 11.94 2.21
CA THR A 266 11.23 10.99 1.67
C THR A 266 12.59 11.15 2.33
N GLU A 267 13.04 10.13 3.06
CA GLU A 267 14.37 10.10 3.67
C GLU A 267 15.50 10.08 2.63
N PHE A 268 16.66 10.70 2.92
CA PHE A 268 17.78 10.75 1.97
C PHE A 268 18.45 9.40 1.68
N VAL A 269 18.56 8.52 2.68
CA VAL A 269 19.45 7.33 2.60
C VAL A 269 18.69 6.01 2.45
N ARG A 270 17.70 5.71 3.29
CA ARG A 270 17.02 4.41 3.27
C ARG A 270 16.09 4.26 2.06
N SER A 271 14.95 4.95 2.08
CA SER A 271 13.89 4.80 1.09
C SER A 271 14.06 5.74 -0.11
N GLY A 272 14.72 6.90 0.06
CA GLY A 272 14.78 7.92 -0.98
C GLY A 272 16.04 7.98 -1.82
N ALA A 273 17.07 7.15 -1.58
CA ALA A 273 18.33 7.23 -2.33
C ALA A 273 18.10 7.11 -3.85
N ILE A 274 17.21 6.22 -4.28
CA ILE A 274 16.84 6.06 -5.70
C ILE A 274 16.16 7.33 -6.23
N PHE A 275 15.22 7.88 -5.47
CA PHE A 275 14.51 9.11 -5.83
C PHE A 275 15.48 10.29 -5.98
N TRP A 276 16.31 10.56 -4.97
CA TRP A 276 17.26 11.67 -4.98
C TRP A 276 18.32 11.54 -6.07
N SER A 277 18.78 10.31 -6.33
CA SER A 277 19.68 10.03 -7.45
C SER A 277 19.01 10.33 -8.78
N TYR A 278 17.79 9.84 -9.00
CA TYR A 278 17.04 10.11 -10.22
C TYR A 278 16.73 11.60 -10.39
N PHE A 279 16.31 12.29 -9.33
CA PHE A 279 16.04 13.73 -9.34
C PHE A 279 17.29 14.53 -9.71
N SER A 280 18.42 14.25 -9.07
CA SER A 280 19.68 14.96 -9.30
C SER A 280 20.23 14.72 -10.71
N VAL A 281 20.17 13.48 -11.20
CA VAL A 281 20.59 13.15 -12.58
C VAL A 281 19.65 13.81 -13.59
N SER A 282 18.33 13.82 -13.34
CA SER A 282 17.36 14.52 -14.19
C SER A 282 17.66 16.02 -14.27
N LEU A 283 17.89 16.66 -13.12
CA LEU A 283 18.24 18.07 -13.00
C LEU A 283 19.52 18.38 -13.80
N ALA A 284 20.58 17.58 -13.62
CA ALA A 284 21.83 17.73 -14.34
C ALA A 284 21.68 17.55 -15.86
N LEU A 285 20.99 16.49 -16.30
CA LEU A 285 20.77 16.21 -17.72
C LEU A 285 19.94 17.29 -18.40
N MET A 286 18.88 17.78 -17.75
CA MET A 286 18.00 18.81 -18.31
C MET A 286 18.69 20.17 -18.36
N SER A 287 19.55 20.46 -17.39
CA SER A 287 20.42 21.64 -17.38
C SER A 287 21.43 21.57 -18.54
N ALA A 288 22.16 20.46 -18.66
CA ALA A 288 23.09 20.23 -19.75
C ALA A 288 22.39 20.30 -21.12
N ALA A 289 21.25 19.63 -21.29
CA ALA A 289 20.47 19.67 -22.52
C ALA A 289 19.93 21.06 -22.84
N SER A 290 19.58 21.87 -21.82
CA SER A 290 19.13 23.25 -22.03
C SER A 290 20.27 24.16 -22.51
N LEU A 291 21.46 23.99 -21.94
CA LEU A 291 22.67 24.71 -22.35
C LEU A 291 23.11 24.30 -23.77
N LEU A 292 23.18 23.00 -24.05
CA LEU A 292 23.57 22.45 -25.35
C LEU A 292 22.59 22.86 -26.46
N ARG A 293 21.28 22.93 -26.17
CA ARG A 293 20.25 23.39 -27.11
C ARG A 293 20.12 24.90 -27.20
N LYS A 294 20.77 25.66 -26.32
CA LYS A 294 20.53 27.09 -26.11
C LYS A 294 19.04 27.41 -25.92
N ARG A 295 18.29 26.49 -25.31
CA ARG A 295 16.84 26.59 -25.08
C ARG A 295 16.47 25.89 -23.79
N LEU A 296 15.86 26.64 -22.87
CA LEU A 296 15.41 26.12 -21.58
C LEU A 296 14.30 25.08 -21.75
N MET A 297 14.48 23.91 -21.13
CA MET A 297 13.44 22.87 -21.01
C MET A 297 12.40 23.23 -19.93
N LEU A 298 11.79 24.41 -20.01
CA LEU A 298 11.01 24.99 -18.92
C LEU A 298 9.90 24.05 -18.43
N GLU A 299 9.13 23.45 -19.35
CA GLU A 299 8.10 22.46 -19.02
C GLU A 299 8.69 21.34 -18.16
N GLY A 300 9.79 20.74 -18.61
CA GLY A 300 10.43 19.66 -17.89
C GLY A 300 10.96 20.06 -16.51
N PHE A 301 11.52 21.27 -16.34
CA PHE A 301 11.96 21.76 -15.03
C PHE A 301 10.78 21.94 -14.06
N LEU A 302 9.67 22.51 -14.54
CA LEU A 302 8.47 22.67 -13.72
C LEU A 302 7.94 21.32 -13.25
N PHE A 303 7.87 20.32 -14.13
CA PHE A 303 7.48 18.96 -13.77
C PHE A 303 8.46 18.33 -12.78
N LEU A 304 9.77 18.44 -13.02
CA LEU A 304 10.79 17.87 -12.15
C LEU A 304 10.71 18.46 -10.74
N ILE A 305 10.64 19.78 -10.62
CA ILE A 305 10.58 20.48 -9.33
C ILE A 305 9.25 20.18 -8.64
N PHE A 306 8.13 20.30 -9.35
CA PHE A 306 6.81 20.12 -8.77
C PHE A 306 6.59 18.68 -8.28
N CYS A 307 6.83 17.68 -9.14
CA CYS A 307 6.67 16.29 -8.76
C CYS A 307 7.75 15.87 -7.75
N GLY A 308 8.97 16.43 -7.83
CA GLY A 308 10.01 16.22 -6.84
C GLY A 308 9.61 16.72 -5.45
N HIS A 309 8.99 17.90 -5.37
CA HIS A 309 8.43 18.43 -4.12
C HIS A 309 7.33 17.52 -3.54
N MET A 310 6.45 16.98 -4.38
CA MET A 310 5.42 16.04 -3.91
C MET A 310 6.00 14.77 -3.30
N VAL A 311 7.14 14.28 -3.83
CA VAL A 311 7.85 13.12 -3.26
C VAL A 311 8.60 13.51 -1.99
N PHE A 312 9.26 14.67 -2.00
CA PHE A 312 9.95 15.20 -0.82
C PHE A 312 9.01 15.23 0.39
N GLU A 313 7.80 15.76 0.21
CA GLU A 313 6.78 15.84 1.25
C GLU A 313 6.11 14.49 1.54
N HIS A 314 5.91 13.64 0.51
CA HIS A 314 5.20 12.37 0.66
C HIS A 314 5.83 11.26 -0.20
N THR A 315 6.48 10.30 0.45
CA THR A 315 7.18 9.17 -0.19
C THR A 315 6.26 8.38 -1.12
N ARG A 316 4.94 8.34 -0.86
CA ARG A 316 4.00 7.61 -1.69
C ARG A 316 3.97 8.03 -3.17
N ASN A 317 4.38 9.26 -3.48
CA ASN A 317 4.31 9.84 -4.83
C ASN A 317 5.47 9.43 -5.77
N VAL A 318 6.41 8.61 -5.32
CA VAL A 318 7.61 8.22 -6.11
C VAL A 318 7.25 7.64 -7.47
N ALA A 319 6.22 6.78 -7.52
CA ALA A 319 5.78 6.14 -8.77
C ALA A 319 5.22 7.17 -9.77
N VAL A 320 4.39 8.10 -9.29
CA VAL A 320 3.82 9.19 -10.09
C VAL A 320 4.92 10.10 -10.61
N PHE A 321 5.87 10.48 -9.76
CA PHE A 321 7.05 11.26 -10.15
C PHE A 321 7.82 10.56 -11.27
N GLY A 322 8.20 9.29 -11.08
CA GLY A 322 8.92 8.51 -12.07
C GLY A 322 8.21 8.48 -13.42
N VAL A 323 6.91 8.20 -13.45
CA VAL A 323 6.09 8.17 -14.68
C VAL A 323 5.99 9.55 -15.33
N ALA A 324 5.76 10.61 -14.54
CA ALA A 324 5.52 11.95 -15.06
C ALA A 324 6.78 12.63 -15.60
N THR A 325 7.93 12.42 -14.97
CA THR A 325 9.20 13.07 -15.36
C THR A 325 10.00 12.27 -16.39
N MET A 326 9.73 10.96 -16.52
CA MET A 326 10.41 10.06 -17.47
C MET A 326 10.59 10.63 -18.89
N PRO A 327 9.54 11.20 -19.53
CA PRO A 327 9.65 11.63 -20.91
C PRO A 327 10.68 12.77 -21.07
N TYR A 328 10.75 13.67 -20.09
CA TYR A 328 11.67 14.80 -20.09
C TYR A 328 13.10 14.36 -19.78
N PHE A 329 13.27 13.40 -18.85
CA PHE A 329 14.55 12.75 -18.60
C PHE A 329 15.11 12.13 -19.88
N LEU A 330 14.31 11.35 -20.60
CA LEU A 330 14.74 10.66 -21.81
C LEU A 330 14.99 11.61 -22.98
N GLU A 331 14.21 12.67 -23.09
CA GLU A 331 14.48 13.74 -24.06
C GLU A 331 15.85 14.37 -23.81
N ALA A 332 16.13 14.78 -22.57
CA ALA A 332 17.41 15.35 -22.16
C ALA A 332 18.58 14.38 -22.36
N TRP A 333 18.41 13.13 -21.92
CA TRP A 333 19.36 12.04 -22.12
C TRP A 333 19.68 11.85 -23.61
N SER A 334 18.67 11.77 -24.47
CA SER A 334 18.86 11.55 -25.91
C SER A 334 19.65 12.68 -26.58
N HIS A 335 19.52 13.90 -26.06
CA HIS A 335 20.25 15.05 -26.56
C HIS A 335 21.69 15.04 -26.10
N CYS A 336 21.94 14.91 -24.78
CA CYS A 336 23.28 14.84 -24.21
C CYS A 336 24.06 13.63 -24.77
N ARG A 337 23.42 12.47 -24.88
CA ARG A 337 24.04 11.25 -25.41
C ARG A 337 24.47 11.40 -26.86
N ARG A 338 23.77 12.16 -27.70
CA ARG A 338 24.18 12.36 -29.11
C ARG A 338 25.57 12.98 -29.20
N LEU A 339 25.84 13.96 -28.35
CA LEU A 339 27.09 14.72 -28.32
C LEU A 339 28.18 14.06 -27.46
N ALA A 340 27.85 13.05 -26.67
CA ALA A 340 28.80 12.38 -25.78
C ALA A 340 29.85 11.55 -26.56
N PRO A 341 31.09 11.46 -26.04
CA PRO A 341 32.14 10.60 -26.59
C PRO A 341 31.77 9.11 -26.45
N LEU A 342 32.39 8.25 -27.27
CA LEU A 342 32.06 6.83 -27.32
C LEU A 342 32.29 6.13 -25.97
N TRP A 343 33.37 6.44 -25.25
CA TRP A 343 33.64 5.84 -23.94
C TRP A 343 32.52 6.11 -22.93
N PHE A 344 31.93 7.31 -22.93
CA PHE A 344 30.82 7.66 -22.03
C PHE A 344 29.56 6.90 -22.42
N LYS A 345 29.27 6.77 -23.72
CA LYS A 345 28.15 5.97 -24.24
C LYS A 345 28.28 4.51 -23.82
N THR A 346 29.49 3.94 -23.91
CA THR A 346 29.79 2.57 -23.49
C THR A 346 29.64 2.41 -21.99
N LEU A 347 30.24 3.30 -21.18
CA LEU A 347 30.13 3.25 -19.72
C LEU A 347 28.67 3.36 -19.28
N ALA A 348 27.90 4.30 -19.83
CA ALA A 348 26.48 4.44 -19.53
C ALA A 348 25.68 3.19 -19.92
N ALA A 349 25.94 2.58 -21.08
CA ALA A 349 25.28 1.35 -21.49
C ALA A 349 25.62 0.18 -20.55
N LEU A 350 26.88 0.07 -20.10
CA LEU A 350 27.32 -0.93 -19.14
C LEU A 350 26.68 -0.70 -17.76
N SER A 351 26.65 0.53 -17.24
CA SER A 351 25.99 0.86 -15.97
C SER A 351 24.50 0.55 -16.01
N ILE A 352 23.81 0.96 -17.07
CA ILE A 352 22.38 0.66 -17.27
C ILE A 352 22.15 -0.85 -17.32
N SER A 353 23.00 -1.60 -18.04
CA SER A 353 22.89 -3.05 -18.14
C SER A 353 23.18 -3.74 -16.80
N ALA A 354 24.19 -3.27 -16.05
CA ALA A 354 24.53 -3.80 -14.73
C ALA A 354 23.39 -3.58 -13.72
N VAL A 355 22.81 -2.37 -13.69
CA VAL A 355 21.64 -2.07 -12.85
C VAL A 355 20.46 -2.96 -13.23
N ALA A 356 20.18 -3.14 -14.51
CA ALA A 356 19.10 -4.01 -14.95
C ALA A 356 19.36 -5.49 -14.62
N CYS A 357 20.60 -5.98 -14.75
CA CYS A 357 20.99 -7.33 -14.32
C CYS A 357 20.86 -7.52 -12.81
N PHE A 358 21.24 -6.52 -12.01
CA PHE A 358 21.05 -6.56 -10.55
C PHE A 358 19.57 -6.70 -10.18
N PHE A 359 18.71 -5.89 -10.81
CA PHE A 359 17.28 -5.96 -10.57
C PHE A 359 16.63 -7.24 -11.10
N PHE A 360 17.13 -7.78 -12.22
CA PHE A 360 16.74 -9.10 -12.72
C PHE A 360 17.09 -10.19 -11.72
N TRP A 361 18.32 -10.19 -11.18
CA TRP A 361 18.74 -11.11 -10.13
C TRP A 361 17.89 -10.96 -8.86
N LEU A 362 17.57 -9.73 -8.46
CA LEU A 362 16.74 -9.47 -7.28
C LEU A 362 15.31 -10.00 -7.45
N ALA A 363 14.71 -9.83 -8.63
CA ALA A 363 13.41 -10.42 -8.95
C ALA A 363 13.46 -11.95 -8.99
N ALA A 364 14.54 -12.53 -9.52
CA ALA A 364 14.77 -13.98 -9.51
C ALA A 364 14.86 -14.53 -8.08
N ALA A 365 15.67 -13.90 -7.24
CA ALA A 365 15.87 -14.28 -5.84
C ALA A 365 14.58 -14.11 -5.02
N SER A 366 13.81 -13.04 -5.27
CA SER A 366 12.51 -12.83 -4.66
C SER A 366 11.50 -13.92 -5.07
N ALA A 367 11.42 -14.25 -6.35
CA ALA A 367 10.55 -15.34 -6.82
C ALA A 367 10.96 -16.68 -6.21
N GLU A 368 12.26 -17.00 -6.19
CA GLU A 368 12.76 -18.23 -5.56
C GLU A 368 12.39 -18.29 -4.08
N HIS A 369 12.59 -17.19 -3.34
CA HIS A 369 12.22 -17.09 -1.93
C HIS A 369 10.73 -17.31 -1.72
N ASN A 370 9.87 -16.66 -2.50
CA ASN A 370 8.43 -16.83 -2.40
C ASN A 370 7.98 -18.25 -2.80
N ILE A 371 8.55 -18.84 -3.86
CA ILE A 371 8.27 -20.23 -4.24
C ILE A 371 8.62 -21.19 -3.10
N ARG A 372 9.76 -20.99 -2.43
CA ARG A 372 10.16 -21.78 -1.26
C ARG A 372 9.15 -21.64 -0.13
N ILE A 373 8.68 -20.42 0.17
CA ILE A 373 7.65 -20.17 1.19
C ILE A 373 6.33 -20.85 0.83
N ILE A 374 5.85 -20.68 -0.41
CA ILE A 374 4.61 -21.27 -0.91
C ILE A 374 4.67 -22.80 -0.79
N ARG A 375 5.78 -23.41 -1.20
CA ARG A 375 5.99 -24.87 -1.11
C ARG A 375 6.13 -25.37 0.34
N ALA A 376 6.80 -24.62 1.20
CA ALA A 376 7.02 -25.01 2.59
C ALA A 376 5.74 -24.96 3.44
N LYS A 377 4.80 -24.06 3.10
CA LYS A 377 3.57 -23.86 3.87
C LYS A 377 2.33 -23.84 2.97
N PRO A 378 1.95 -24.98 2.36
CA PRO A 378 0.86 -25.04 1.38
C PRO A 378 -0.51 -24.68 1.99
N LYS A 379 -0.75 -25.02 3.26
CA LYS A 379 -1.98 -24.63 3.97
C LYS A 379 -2.11 -23.12 4.14
N LEU A 380 -1.02 -22.45 4.53
CA LEU A 380 -0.99 -21.00 4.75
C LEU A 380 -1.14 -20.18 3.46
N ASN A 381 -0.72 -20.73 2.32
CA ASN A 381 -0.74 -20.05 1.03
C ASN A 381 -1.88 -20.51 0.11
N ARG A 382 -2.85 -21.29 0.62
CA ARG A 382 -3.98 -21.82 -0.17
C ARG A 382 -4.74 -20.72 -0.91
N ASP A 383 -4.95 -19.59 -0.22
CA ASP A 383 -5.70 -18.45 -0.74
C ASP A 383 -4.81 -17.42 -1.44
N TYR A 384 -3.53 -17.73 -1.71
CA TYR A 384 -2.59 -16.79 -2.32
C TYR A 384 -2.48 -15.41 -1.63
N ILE A 385 -2.69 -15.42 -0.32
CA ILE A 385 -2.54 -14.29 0.60
C ILE A 385 -1.19 -14.44 1.30
N ASN A 386 -0.49 -13.34 1.50
CA ASN A 386 0.78 -13.35 2.21
C ASN A 386 0.56 -13.61 3.71
N ALA A 387 0.70 -14.87 4.11
CA ALA A 387 0.50 -15.30 5.49
C ALA A 387 1.62 -14.88 6.47
N SER A 388 2.65 -14.16 6.00
CA SER A 388 3.57 -13.43 6.89
C SER A 388 3.06 -12.04 7.28
N MET A 389 2.07 -11.50 6.55
CA MET A 389 1.46 -10.20 6.80
C MET A 389 0.01 -10.29 7.30
N PHE A 390 -0.71 -11.36 6.96
CA PHE A 390 -2.10 -11.56 7.38
C PHE A 390 -2.26 -12.78 8.28
N PRO A 391 -3.06 -12.68 9.35
CA PRO A 391 -3.23 -13.73 10.36
C PRO A 391 -4.25 -14.78 9.90
N VAL A 392 -3.95 -15.46 8.79
CA VAL A 392 -4.87 -16.42 8.14
C VAL A 392 -5.38 -17.47 9.12
N LEU A 393 -4.48 -18.06 9.93
CA LEU A 393 -4.84 -19.10 10.89
C LEU A 393 -5.69 -18.57 12.07
N ALA A 394 -5.47 -17.33 12.51
CA ALA A 394 -6.29 -16.72 13.56
C ALA A 394 -7.73 -16.56 13.10
N PHE A 395 -7.91 -16.20 11.82
CA PHE A 395 -9.23 -16.05 11.22
C PHE A 395 -9.91 -17.39 10.99
N GLU A 396 -9.19 -18.42 10.52
CA GLU A 396 -9.73 -19.78 10.45
C GLU A 396 -10.16 -20.29 11.84
N PHE A 397 -9.43 -19.93 12.90
CA PHE A 397 -9.82 -20.21 14.27
C PHE A 397 -11.11 -19.48 14.66
N VAL A 398 -11.22 -18.18 14.38
CA VAL A 398 -12.43 -17.38 14.68
C VAL A 398 -13.65 -17.90 13.91
N GLU A 399 -13.50 -18.23 12.63
CA GLU A 399 -14.55 -18.84 11.80
C GLU A 399 -15.02 -20.18 12.41
N ARG A 400 -14.08 -21.03 12.85
CA ARG A 400 -14.40 -22.34 13.45
C ARG A 400 -15.23 -22.24 14.73
N TYR A 401 -15.00 -21.20 15.53
CA TYR A 401 -15.66 -21.00 16.83
C TYR A 401 -16.64 -19.82 16.82
N GLU A 402 -17.12 -19.43 15.65
CA GLU A 402 -17.89 -18.20 15.49
C GLU A 402 -19.18 -18.13 16.31
N ALA A 403 -19.77 -19.29 16.62
CA ALA A 403 -21.00 -19.40 17.41
C ALA A 403 -20.75 -19.12 18.90
N ASP A 404 -19.53 -19.39 19.38
CA ASP A 404 -19.13 -19.20 20.77
C ASP A 404 -18.47 -17.83 21.02
N LEU A 405 -18.13 -17.09 19.96
CA LEU A 405 -17.35 -15.85 20.03
C LEU A 405 -18.20 -14.58 19.88
N PRO A 406 -17.87 -13.51 20.62
CA PRO A 406 -18.56 -12.23 20.47
C PRO A 406 -18.21 -11.57 19.13
N LYS A 407 -19.16 -10.80 18.61
CA LYS A 407 -19.10 -10.29 17.24
C LYS A 407 -18.36 -8.95 17.08
N ARG A 408 -17.97 -8.29 18.17
CA ARG A 408 -17.27 -6.99 18.15
C ARG A 408 -15.76 -7.17 18.22
N ILE A 409 -15.12 -7.13 17.06
CA ILE A 409 -13.69 -7.40 16.88
C ILE A 409 -12.90 -6.10 16.78
N MET A 410 -11.84 -5.97 17.55
CA MET A 410 -10.73 -5.06 17.25
C MET A 410 -9.56 -5.86 16.69
N SER A 411 -9.08 -5.45 15.52
CA SER A 411 -7.83 -5.97 14.96
C SER A 411 -6.76 -4.89 14.89
N ASP A 412 -5.54 -5.27 14.58
CA ASP A 412 -4.55 -4.30 14.10
C ASP A 412 -5.05 -3.57 12.85
N TRP A 413 -4.59 -2.34 12.64
CA TRP A 413 -5.06 -1.43 11.58
C TRP A 413 -5.07 -2.07 10.20
N GLY A 414 -3.96 -2.72 9.82
CA GLY A 414 -3.83 -3.39 8.52
C GLY A 414 -4.70 -4.64 8.34
N TRP A 415 -5.36 -5.13 9.40
CA TRP A 415 -6.17 -6.35 9.34
C TRP A 415 -7.67 -6.08 9.36
N GLY A 416 -8.10 -4.83 9.58
CA GLY A 416 -9.53 -4.50 9.68
C GLY A 416 -10.30 -4.84 8.40
N GLY A 417 -9.76 -4.51 7.23
CA GLY A 417 -10.38 -4.88 5.96
C GLY A 417 -10.47 -6.40 5.76
N TYR A 418 -9.55 -7.16 6.37
CA TYR A 418 -9.61 -8.62 6.35
C TYR A 418 -10.76 -9.17 7.21
N VAL A 419 -11.13 -8.48 8.31
CA VAL A 419 -12.37 -8.71 9.08
C VAL A 419 -13.59 -8.50 8.20
N ASP A 420 -13.65 -7.39 7.47
CA ASP A 420 -14.77 -7.09 6.57
C ASP A 420 -14.91 -8.14 5.46
N TRP A 421 -13.79 -8.63 4.94
CA TRP A 421 -13.80 -9.64 3.89
C TRP A 421 -14.19 -11.04 4.39
N ARG A 422 -13.58 -11.51 5.48
CA ARG A 422 -13.75 -12.90 5.95
C ARG A 422 -14.96 -13.09 6.86
N LEU A 423 -15.26 -12.12 7.72
CA LEU A 423 -16.12 -12.34 8.89
C LEU A 423 -17.42 -11.51 8.88
N ALA A 424 -17.55 -10.49 8.03
CA ALA A 424 -18.73 -9.62 8.02
C ALA A 424 -20.04 -10.39 7.73
N ASP A 425 -20.00 -11.37 6.83
CA ASP A 425 -21.16 -12.21 6.47
C ASP A 425 -21.64 -13.07 7.66
N ASN A 426 -20.76 -13.32 8.63
CA ASN A 426 -21.02 -14.08 9.87
C ASN A 426 -21.42 -13.18 11.05
N GLY A 427 -21.76 -11.92 10.76
CA GLY A 427 -22.25 -10.94 11.73
C GLY A 427 -21.16 -10.25 12.55
N PHE A 428 -19.88 -10.54 12.30
CA PHE A 428 -18.80 -9.81 12.96
C PHE A 428 -18.73 -8.37 12.46
N LYS A 429 -18.38 -7.47 13.38
CA LYS A 429 -18.25 -6.03 13.14
C LYS A 429 -16.88 -5.57 13.60
N VAL A 430 -16.20 -4.83 12.75
CA VAL A 430 -14.84 -4.35 13.02
C VAL A 430 -14.85 -3.08 13.87
N PHE A 431 -13.81 -2.87 14.68
CA PHE A 431 -13.63 -1.65 15.46
C PHE A 431 -13.13 -0.49 14.59
N PHE A 432 -12.17 -0.76 13.71
CA PHE A 432 -11.70 0.12 12.62
C PHE A 432 -11.03 -0.71 11.53
N ASP A 433 -10.85 -0.12 10.35
CA ASP A 433 -10.02 -0.66 9.26
C ASP A 433 -9.25 0.47 8.55
N GLY A 434 -8.55 0.14 7.45
CA GLY A 434 -7.69 1.04 6.69
C GLY A 434 -8.38 2.25 6.05
N ARG A 435 -9.72 2.35 6.07
CA ARG A 435 -10.46 3.44 5.46
C ARG A 435 -10.27 4.75 6.22
N TYR A 436 -10.24 5.84 5.46
CA TYR A 436 -10.03 7.20 5.95
C TYR A 436 -11.00 7.63 7.07
N LEU A 437 -12.18 6.99 7.17
CA LEU A 437 -13.22 7.30 8.15
C LEU A 437 -12.81 7.01 9.61
N PHE A 438 -11.84 6.10 9.82
CA PHE A 438 -11.40 5.68 11.15
C PHE A 438 -10.16 6.41 11.67
N HIS A 439 -9.59 7.34 10.91
CA HIS A 439 -8.37 8.07 11.29
C HIS A 439 -8.48 8.74 12.67
N SER A 440 -9.62 9.38 12.98
CA SER A 440 -9.84 9.99 14.30
C SER A 440 -9.85 8.96 15.44
N LEU A 441 -10.35 7.75 15.17
CA LEU A 441 -10.43 6.67 16.17
C LEU A 441 -9.06 6.04 16.40
N MET A 442 -8.27 5.89 15.33
CA MET A 442 -6.87 5.50 15.41
C MET A 442 -6.05 6.51 16.24
N GLU A 443 -6.23 7.81 15.98
CA GLU A 443 -5.59 8.89 16.75
C GLU A 443 -5.90 8.80 18.25
N GLU A 444 -7.17 8.55 18.58
CA GLU A 444 -7.60 8.41 19.97
C GLU A 444 -6.94 7.20 20.63
N GLY A 445 -6.92 6.04 19.96
CA GLY A 445 -6.27 4.82 20.46
C GLY A 445 -4.77 5.01 20.68
N MET A 446 -4.11 5.76 19.79
CA MET A 446 -2.67 6.06 19.91
C MET A 446 -2.30 6.84 21.18
N LYS A 447 -3.25 7.55 21.81
CA LYS A 447 -2.99 8.27 23.09
C LYS A 447 -2.78 7.32 24.27
N TYR A 448 -3.14 6.04 24.12
CA TYR A 448 -3.15 5.05 25.19
C TYR A 448 -2.14 3.91 24.98
N THR A 449 -1.29 3.98 23.93
CA THR A 449 -0.36 2.91 23.53
C THR A 449 0.72 2.59 24.55
N ASP A 450 0.94 3.47 25.53
CA ASP A 450 1.89 3.27 26.64
C ASP A 450 1.23 3.28 28.02
N ARG A 451 -0.10 3.19 28.08
CA ARG A 451 -0.89 3.31 29.32
C ARG A 451 -1.90 2.15 29.45
N PRO A 452 -1.50 1.01 30.06
CA PRO A 452 -2.32 -0.21 30.09
C PRO A 452 -3.72 -0.01 30.67
N GLN A 453 -3.85 0.73 31.78
CA GLN A 453 -5.15 0.97 32.41
C GLN A 453 -6.05 1.87 31.55
N ALA A 454 -5.46 2.89 30.91
CA ALA A 454 -6.21 3.76 29.99
C ALA A 454 -6.64 3.00 28.74
N TRP A 455 -5.80 2.09 28.23
CA TRP A 455 -6.13 1.20 27.12
C TRP A 455 -7.30 0.28 27.46
N SER A 456 -7.26 -0.41 28.60
CA SER A 456 -8.40 -1.25 29.04
C SER A 456 -9.70 -0.44 29.16
N GLY A 457 -9.63 0.75 29.77
CA GLY A 457 -10.76 1.66 29.87
C GLY A 457 -11.32 2.09 28.50
N PHE A 458 -10.44 2.39 27.54
CA PHE A 458 -10.80 2.71 26.16
C PHE A 458 -11.50 1.54 25.46
N LEU A 459 -10.94 0.33 25.51
CA LEU A 459 -11.59 -0.85 24.90
C LEU A 459 -12.95 -1.15 25.51
N LYS A 460 -13.08 -0.98 26.83
CA LYS A 460 -14.33 -1.17 27.55
C LYS A 460 -15.38 -0.13 27.18
N SER A 461 -15.01 1.16 27.13
CA SER A 461 -15.93 2.25 26.76
C SER A 461 -16.43 2.12 25.33
N ARG A 462 -15.63 1.48 24.46
CA ARG A 462 -15.98 1.19 23.07
C ARG A 462 -16.71 -0.13 22.85
N GLY A 463 -16.83 -0.98 23.87
CA GLY A 463 -17.50 -2.28 23.76
C GLY A 463 -16.74 -3.29 22.91
N VAL A 464 -15.41 -3.30 22.99
CA VAL A 464 -14.57 -4.32 22.35
C VAL A 464 -14.57 -5.58 23.21
N ASP A 465 -14.89 -6.71 22.57
CA ASP A 465 -15.06 -8.01 23.23
C ASP A 465 -14.16 -9.12 22.65
N LEU A 466 -13.68 -8.97 21.41
CA LEU A 466 -12.74 -9.87 20.75
C LEU A 466 -11.59 -9.06 20.15
N VAL A 467 -10.36 -9.55 20.29
CA VAL A 467 -9.16 -8.87 19.80
C VAL A 467 -8.30 -9.84 19.01
N ILE A 468 -7.87 -9.40 17.83
CA ILE A 468 -6.86 -10.09 17.00
C ILE A 468 -5.70 -9.12 16.76
N ARG A 469 -4.59 -9.30 17.45
CA ARG A 469 -3.43 -8.39 17.30
C ARG A 469 -2.18 -9.11 16.85
N SER A 470 -1.26 -8.37 16.25
CA SER A 470 0.06 -8.89 15.93
C SER A 470 0.89 -9.20 17.17
N LEU A 471 1.72 -10.22 17.03
CA LEU A 471 2.81 -10.54 17.93
C LEU A 471 4.11 -9.95 17.37
N PRO A 472 4.52 -8.76 17.83
CA PRO A 472 5.77 -8.16 17.39
C PRO A 472 6.95 -9.04 17.81
N GLN A 473 7.75 -9.46 16.82
CA GLN A 473 8.87 -10.38 17.04
C GLN A 473 10.08 -9.70 17.72
N THR A 474 10.11 -8.37 17.78
CA THR A 474 11.15 -7.59 18.46
C THR A 474 10.55 -6.37 19.15
N GLY A 475 11.01 -6.07 20.37
CA GLY A 475 10.91 -4.72 20.96
C GLY A 475 9.58 -4.31 21.63
N ASP A 476 8.63 -5.22 21.89
CA ASP A 476 7.35 -4.86 22.54
C ASP A 476 7.23 -5.40 23.98
N TYR A 477 8.16 -4.98 24.83
CA TYR A 477 8.19 -5.34 26.25
C TYR A 477 8.00 -4.12 27.14
N MET A 478 7.44 -4.33 28.33
CA MET A 478 7.31 -3.32 29.38
C MET A 478 7.69 -3.89 30.74
N PRO A 479 8.41 -3.12 31.59
CA PRO A 479 8.68 -3.55 32.95
C PRO A 479 7.39 -3.69 33.75
N SER A 480 7.26 -4.77 34.50
CA SER A 480 6.18 -5.02 35.45
C SER A 480 6.77 -5.55 36.75
N GLU A 481 6.26 -5.09 37.88
CA GLU A 481 6.65 -5.64 39.17
C GLU A 481 5.96 -6.98 39.39
N ALA A 482 6.73 -7.99 39.78
CA ALA A 482 6.24 -9.25 40.31
C ALA A 482 6.79 -9.47 41.71
N TRP A 483 5.97 -10.08 42.55
CA TRP A 483 6.30 -10.38 43.94
C TRP A 483 6.58 -11.87 44.06
N ASP A 484 7.62 -12.30 44.78
CA ASP A 484 7.80 -13.72 45.17
C ASP A 484 7.17 -14.01 46.54
N ALA A 485 6.99 -15.29 46.90
CA ALA A 485 6.57 -15.74 48.22
C ALA A 485 7.49 -15.26 49.36
N ASP A 486 8.76 -14.97 49.03
CA ASP A 486 9.76 -14.39 49.94
C ASP A 486 9.75 -12.85 49.96
N ALA A 487 8.74 -12.21 49.38
CA ALA A 487 8.52 -10.75 49.34
C ALA A 487 9.60 -9.90 48.65
N SER A 488 10.54 -10.52 47.92
CA SER A 488 11.44 -9.78 47.01
C SER A 488 10.65 -9.26 45.82
N GLN A 489 10.78 -7.96 45.51
CA GLN A 489 10.31 -7.39 44.26
C GLN A 489 11.28 -7.78 43.15
N GLU A 490 10.85 -8.64 42.23
CA GLU A 490 11.55 -8.83 40.97
C GLU A 490 10.87 -7.99 39.89
N ARG A 491 11.66 -7.15 39.23
CA ARG A 491 11.19 -6.37 38.07
C ARG A 491 11.30 -7.27 36.85
N LEU A 492 10.17 -7.82 36.41
CA LEU A 492 10.09 -8.68 35.24
C LEU A 492 9.85 -7.84 33.99
N LEU A 493 10.52 -8.19 32.90
CA LEU A 493 10.24 -7.65 31.59
C LEU A 493 9.11 -8.46 30.96
N ARG A 494 7.92 -7.86 30.84
CA ARG A 494 6.72 -8.54 30.35
C ARG A 494 6.35 -8.14 28.93
N SER A 495 5.73 -9.05 28.19
CA SER A 495 5.22 -8.71 26.86
C SER A 495 4.10 -7.67 26.97
N LYS A 496 4.07 -6.66 26.08
CA LYS A 496 3.00 -5.66 26.12
C LYS A 496 1.62 -6.28 25.95
N THR A 497 1.49 -7.37 25.19
CA THR A 497 0.22 -8.10 25.08
C THR A 497 -0.26 -8.58 26.45
N ALA A 498 0.61 -9.20 27.25
CA ALA A 498 0.22 -9.67 28.58
C ALA A 498 -0.11 -8.52 29.55
N VAL A 499 0.53 -7.35 29.38
CA VAL A 499 0.31 -6.17 30.22
C VAL A 499 -0.97 -5.41 29.83
N PHE A 500 -1.23 -5.23 28.53
CA PHE A 500 -2.37 -4.46 28.02
C PHE A 500 -3.68 -5.24 28.07
N TYR A 501 -3.60 -6.57 28.01
CA TYR A 501 -4.75 -7.47 28.07
C TYR A 501 -4.66 -8.30 29.34
N SER A 502 -5.01 -7.67 30.47
CA SER A 502 -4.91 -8.30 31.77
C SER A 502 -5.67 -9.65 31.81
N PRO A 503 -5.05 -10.72 32.35
CA PRO A 503 -5.72 -12.00 32.57
C PRO A 503 -6.99 -11.93 33.41
N GLN A 504 -7.24 -10.85 34.17
CA GLN A 504 -8.50 -10.68 34.92
C GLN A 504 -9.69 -10.35 34.01
N GLU A 505 -9.45 -9.66 32.89
CA GLU A 505 -10.50 -9.22 31.96
C GLU A 505 -10.51 -10.01 30.65
N TRP A 506 -9.33 -10.40 30.19
CA TRP A 506 -9.10 -11.04 28.89
C TRP A 506 -8.61 -12.47 29.06
N ALA A 507 -9.03 -13.33 28.17
CA ALA A 507 -8.56 -14.71 28.05
C ALA A 507 -7.87 -14.88 26.68
N LEU A 508 -6.65 -15.40 26.69
CA LEU A 508 -5.96 -15.85 25.48
C LEU A 508 -6.57 -17.19 25.05
N ILE A 509 -7.09 -17.28 23.83
CA ILE A 509 -7.79 -18.49 23.34
C ILE A 509 -7.13 -19.13 22.12
N TRP A 510 -6.22 -18.40 21.46
CA TRP A 510 -5.43 -18.89 20.34
C TRP A 510 -4.22 -17.98 20.06
N TRP A 511 -3.13 -18.52 19.51
CA TRP A 511 -1.97 -17.75 19.06
C TRP A 511 -1.11 -18.50 18.04
N ASP A 512 -0.30 -17.78 17.26
CA ASP A 512 0.75 -18.32 16.38
C ASP A 512 2.00 -17.43 16.33
N ALA A 513 2.85 -17.59 15.31
CA ALA A 513 4.06 -16.78 15.15
C ALA A 513 3.80 -15.30 14.79
N LEU A 514 2.58 -14.97 14.37
CA LEU A 514 2.19 -13.67 13.82
C LEU A 514 1.18 -12.95 14.71
N SER A 515 0.32 -13.67 15.42
CA SER A 515 -0.89 -13.11 16.00
C SER A 515 -1.40 -13.84 17.25
N VAL A 516 -2.19 -13.13 18.05
CA VAL A 516 -2.98 -13.68 19.15
C VAL A 516 -4.45 -13.39 18.96
N VAL A 517 -5.30 -14.26 19.50
CA VAL A 517 -6.73 -14.04 19.67
C VAL A 517 -7.07 -14.01 21.15
N LEU A 518 -7.60 -12.88 21.59
CA LEU A 518 -7.98 -12.60 22.97
C LEU A 518 -9.47 -12.31 23.03
N VAL A 519 -10.17 -12.87 24.01
CA VAL A 519 -11.60 -12.62 24.22
C VAL A 519 -11.85 -12.09 25.61
N ARG A 520 -12.79 -11.15 25.74
CA ARG A 520 -13.21 -10.65 27.04
C ARG A 520 -13.95 -11.77 27.77
N ARG A 521 -13.53 -12.11 29.00
CA ARG A 521 -14.08 -13.23 29.76
C ARG A 521 -15.59 -13.16 29.94
N SER A 522 -16.12 -11.96 30.16
CA SER A 522 -17.55 -11.72 30.34
C SER A 522 -18.38 -11.92 29.07
N ALA A 523 -17.76 -12.06 27.90
CA ALA A 523 -18.42 -12.13 26.60
C ALA A 523 -18.54 -13.57 26.07
N VAL A 524 -18.06 -14.58 26.80
CA VAL A 524 -18.08 -15.99 26.40
C VAL A 524 -18.51 -16.90 27.54
N SER A 525 -18.97 -18.11 27.21
CA SER A 525 -19.40 -19.06 28.23
C SER A 525 -18.21 -19.59 29.06
N PRO A 526 -18.40 -19.87 30.37
CA PRO A 526 -17.37 -20.51 31.18
C PRO A 526 -16.92 -21.87 30.60
N HIS A 527 -17.85 -22.61 29.98
CA HIS A 527 -17.56 -23.88 29.31
C HIS A 527 -16.64 -23.72 28.09
N PHE A 528 -16.77 -22.62 27.35
CA PHE A 528 -15.85 -22.30 26.26
C PHE A 528 -14.45 -21.99 26.81
N LEU A 529 -14.37 -21.12 27.83
CA LEU A 529 -13.09 -20.74 28.46
C LEU A 529 -12.35 -21.95 29.02
N ALA A 530 -13.05 -22.84 29.75
CA ALA A 530 -12.44 -24.04 30.32
C ALA A 530 -11.74 -24.94 29.30
N ARG A 531 -12.18 -24.91 28.03
CA ARG A 531 -11.59 -25.73 26.95
C ARG A 531 -10.53 -24.99 26.13
N ARG A 532 -10.65 -23.67 26.00
CA ARG A 532 -9.90 -22.88 25.01
C ARG A 532 -8.86 -21.95 25.61
N GLU A 533 -9.04 -21.53 26.85
CA GLU A 533 -8.14 -20.59 27.48
C GLU A 533 -6.71 -21.19 27.60
N TYR A 534 -5.72 -20.33 27.41
CA TYR A 534 -4.34 -20.54 27.84
C TYR A 534 -4.19 -19.88 29.21
N GLN A 535 -4.13 -20.72 30.25
CA GLN A 535 -4.04 -20.31 31.65
C GLN A 535 -2.59 -20.14 32.10
N PHE A 536 -1.68 -20.93 31.53
CA PHE A 536 -0.29 -20.99 31.95
C PHE A 536 0.65 -20.26 30.99
N TRP A 537 0.25 -20.13 29.71
CA TRP A 537 1.07 -19.50 28.69
C TRP A 537 0.61 -18.08 28.34
N ALA A 538 1.58 -17.18 28.20
CA ALA A 538 1.42 -15.88 27.56
C ALA A 538 2.52 -15.70 26.49
N PRO A 539 2.18 -15.53 25.19
CA PRO A 539 3.15 -15.41 24.12
C PRO A 539 4.16 -14.28 24.37
N LEU A 540 5.44 -14.62 24.16
CA LEU A 540 6.60 -13.75 24.37
C LEU A 540 6.81 -13.29 25.82
N ASP A 541 6.03 -13.76 26.81
CA ASP A 541 6.17 -13.39 28.23
C ASP A 541 7.12 -14.35 28.98
N PHE A 542 8.28 -14.66 28.37
CA PHE A 542 9.17 -15.75 28.80
C PHE A 542 9.67 -15.60 30.24
N GLU A 543 10.07 -14.40 30.66
CA GLU A 543 10.55 -14.15 32.03
C GLU A 543 9.47 -14.45 33.07
N ALA A 544 8.23 -14.03 32.80
CA ALA A 544 7.09 -14.28 33.69
C ALA A 544 6.74 -15.77 33.77
N VAL A 545 6.81 -16.49 32.63
CA VAL A 545 6.58 -17.93 32.60
C VAL A 545 7.69 -18.67 33.36
N HIS A 546 8.96 -18.31 33.14
CA HIS A 546 10.09 -18.91 33.84
C HIS A 546 10.04 -18.66 35.35
N PHE A 547 9.75 -17.42 35.76
CA PHE A 547 9.54 -17.06 37.16
C PHE A 547 8.37 -17.85 37.77
N GLY A 548 7.25 -17.98 37.05
CA GLY A 548 6.09 -18.75 37.49
C GLY A 548 6.38 -20.25 37.66
N LEU A 549 7.19 -20.84 36.79
CA LEU A 549 7.65 -22.23 36.92
C LEU A 549 8.59 -22.40 38.13
N LYS A 550 9.54 -21.47 38.32
CA LYS A 550 10.49 -21.49 39.43
C LYS A 550 9.79 -21.37 40.80
N THR A 551 8.78 -20.51 40.89
CA THR A 551 8.02 -20.24 42.12
C THR A 551 6.83 -21.19 42.35
N GLY A 552 6.60 -22.15 41.43
CA GLY A 552 5.49 -23.11 41.52
C GLY A 552 4.10 -22.52 41.24
N ARG A 553 4.02 -21.28 40.72
CA ARG A 553 2.76 -20.62 40.34
C ARG A 553 2.17 -21.14 39.03
N ILE A 554 3.01 -21.74 38.19
CA ILE A 554 2.61 -22.35 36.93
C ILE A 554 2.78 -23.86 37.01
N ASP A 555 1.70 -24.60 36.73
CA ASP A 555 1.76 -26.06 36.59
C ASP A 555 2.47 -26.41 35.27
N ALA A 556 3.66 -27.00 35.39
CA ALA A 556 4.48 -27.35 34.24
C ALA A 556 3.80 -28.38 33.31
N ARG A 557 2.99 -29.30 33.85
CA ARG A 557 2.24 -30.27 33.03
C ARG A 557 1.08 -29.59 32.29
N GLY A 558 0.41 -28.64 32.95
CA GLY A 558 -0.62 -27.78 32.34
C GLY A 558 -0.05 -26.96 31.20
N LEU A 559 1.09 -26.31 31.43
CA LEU A 559 1.80 -25.56 30.40
C LEU A 559 2.20 -26.45 29.22
N GLU A 560 2.74 -27.65 29.46
CA GLU A 560 3.08 -28.59 28.38
C GLU A 560 1.85 -28.97 27.54
N ARG A 561 0.69 -29.23 28.18
CA ARG A 561 -0.57 -29.51 27.47
C ARG A 561 -1.01 -28.34 26.60
N GLU A 562 -0.92 -27.12 27.10
CA GLU A 562 -1.26 -25.91 26.34
C GLU A 562 -0.35 -25.71 25.12
N MET A 563 0.96 -25.92 25.29
CA MET A 563 1.93 -25.80 24.20
C MET A 563 1.73 -26.89 23.15
N ARG A 564 1.40 -28.13 23.56
CA ARG A 564 1.07 -29.22 22.63
C ARG A 564 -0.20 -28.90 21.85
N ARG A 565 -1.26 -28.43 22.51
CA ARG A 565 -2.48 -27.94 21.85
C ARG A 565 -2.16 -26.86 20.81
N ASN A 566 -1.31 -25.89 21.17
CA ASN A 566 -0.92 -24.85 20.22
C ASN A 566 -0.16 -25.43 19.01
N TYR A 567 0.78 -26.34 19.24
CA TYR A 567 1.53 -27.00 18.17
C TYR A 567 0.62 -27.73 17.19
N ASP A 568 -0.40 -28.43 17.69
CA ASP A 568 -1.36 -29.16 16.85
C ASP A 568 -2.28 -28.22 16.05
N GLU A 569 -2.63 -27.06 16.62
CA GLU A 569 -3.56 -26.11 15.99
C GLU A 569 -2.88 -25.10 15.06
N ALA A 570 -1.77 -24.50 15.49
CA ALA A 570 -1.04 -23.45 14.78
C ALA A 570 0.19 -23.97 14.02
N GLY A 571 0.60 -25.21 14.28
CA GLY A 571 1.81 -25.81 13.71
C GLY A 571 3.10 -25.40 14.45
N SER A 572 4.22 -25.94 13.95
CA SER A 572 5.54 -25.57 14.45
C SER A 572 5.88 -24.12 14.12
N ASN A 573 6.29 -23.36 15.13
CA ASN A 573 6.82 -22.01 14.98
C ASN A 573 8.03 -21.81 15.91
N PHE A 574 8.82 -20.76 15.65
CA PHE A 574 10.05 -20.49 16.41
C PHE A 574 9.79 -20.37 17.92
N ILE A 575 8.68 -19.75 18.33
CA ILE A 575 8.31 -19.56 19.74
C ILE A 575 8.07 -20.93 20.39
N ASN A 576 7.25 -21.78 19.77
CA ASN A 576 6.99 -23.14 20.22
C ASN A 576 8.29 -23.96 20.28
N SER A 577 9.08 -24.00 19.20
CA SER A 577 10.29 -24.82 19.14
C SER A 577 11.33 -24.40 20.16
N TYR A 578 11.62 -23.11 20.26
CA TYR A 578 12.58 -22.58 21.24
C TYR A 578 12.15 -22.87 22.67
N PHE A 579 10.87 -22.61 22.98
CA PHE A 579 10.36 -22.78 24.32
C PHE A 579 10.18 -24.25 24.70
N PHE A 580 9.82 -25.14 23.77
CA PHE A 580 9.78 -26.58 24.05
C PHE A 580 11.15 -27.13 24.45
N ASP A 581 12.23 -26.69 23.79
CA ASP A 581 13.59 -27.07 24.15
C ASP A 581 13.95 -26.54 25.56
N GLU A 582 13.56 -25.30 25.87
CA GLU A 582 13.81 -24.68 27.17
C GLU A 582 13.00 -25.33 28.30
N LEU A 583 11.70 -25.57 28.08
CA LEU A 583 10.80 -26.26 29.01
C LEU A 583 11.29 -27.68 29.28
N THR A 584 11.75 -28.40 28.25
CA THR A 584 12.29 -29.75 28.40
C THR A 584 13.56 -29.75 29.25
N ARG A 585 14.43 -28.74 29.10
CA ARG A 585 15.62 -28.56 29.96
C ARG A 585 15.26 -28.17 31.39
N ALA A 586 14.22 -27.37 31.60
CA ALA A 586 13.77 -26.97 32.94
C ALA A 586 13.13 -28.16 33.68
N LEU A 587 12.27 -28.93 33.00
CA LEU A 587 11.60 -30.12 33.53
C LEU A 587 12.58 -31.27 33.82
N SER A 588 13.66 -31.41 33.05
CA SER A 588 14.70 -32.40 33.34
C SER A 588 15.52 -32.05 34.58
N LYS A 589 15.74 -30.76 34.84
CA LYS A 589 16.42 -30.26 36.05
C LYS A 589 15.58 -30.38 37.32
N GLN A 590 14.25 -30.31 37.24
CA GLN A 590 13.34 -30.53 38.39
C GLN A 590 13.19 -32.00 38.79
N LYS A 591 13.67 -32.95 37.97
CA LYS A 591 13.68 -34.39 38.28
C LYS A 591 14.99 -34.87 38.92
N MET A 592 15.98 -33.99 39.08
CA MET A 592 17.18 -34.20 39.90
C MET A 592 17.03 -33.40 41.19
#